data_AF-A0A7Y4Z933-F1
#
_entry.id   AF-A0A7Y4Z933-F1
#
_cell.length_a   1.000
_cell.length_b   1.000
_cell.length_c   1.000
_cell.angle_alpha   90.00
_cell.angle_beta   90.00
_cell.angle_gamma   90.00
#
_symmetry.space_group_name_H-M   'P 1'
#
loop_
_entity.id
_entity.type
_entity.pdbx_description
1 polymer ?
#
loop_
_entity_poly.entity_id
_entity_poly.type
_entity_poly.pdbx_seq_one_letter_code
_entity_poly.pdbx_strand_id
1 'polypeptide(L)'
;VPLGFHLADLLNLSRNPYDKIGHFFQGFVPALIAREILVRGQYVRGRKMLTFIVICIVLAISASYELIEWGVALALGQGADEFLGTQGDPWDTQSDMLLALIGAITTLALFSHVHDRQIQRLQSE
;
A
#
# COMPACT_ATOMS: atom_id res chain seq x y z
N VAL A 1 10.73 -2.30 -13.19
CA VAL A 1 12.00 -1.53 -12.98
C VAL A 1 13.18 -2.49 -12.97
N PRO A 2 14.36 -2.15 -13.55
CA PRO A 2 15.51 -3.05 -13.69
C PRO A 2 16.00 -3.69 -12.37
N LEU A 3 15.94 -2.95 -11.26
CA LEU A 3 16.30 -3.44 -9.91
C LEU A 3 15.49 -4.66 -9.47
N GLY A 4 14.23 -4.74 -9.90
CA GLY A 4 13.37 -5.88 -9.59
C GLY A 4 13.81 -7.18 -10.24
N PHE A 5 14.29 -7.12 -11.48
CA PHE A 5 14.84 -8.28 -12.17
C PHE A 5 16.18 -8.72 -11.54
N HIS A 6 17.03 -7.77 -11.13
CA HIS A 6 18.26 -8.10 -10.40
C HIS A 6 18.00 -8.77 -9.05
N LEU A 7 16.97 -8.35 -8.30
CA LEU A 7 16.56 -9.02 -7.06
C LEU A 7 15.94 -10.40 -7.33
N ALA A 8 15.19 -10.55 -8.42
CA ALA A 8 14.63 -11.83 -8.82
C ALA A 8 15.74 -12.85 -9.14
N ASP A 9 16.76 -12.44 -9.89
CA ASP A 9 17.93 -13.28 -10.19
C ASP A 9 18.74 -13.61 -8.93
N LEU A 10 18.91 -12.65 -8.01
CA LEU A 10 19.67 -12.86 -6.77
C LEU A 10 18.97 -13.84 -5.81
N LEU A 11 17.64 -13.87 -5.83
CA LEU A 11 16.79 -14.69 -4.96
C LEU A 11 16.21 -15.91 -5.70
N ASN A 12 16.59 -16.13 -6.96
CA ASN A 12 16.10 -17.19 -7.84
C ASN A 12 14.55 -17.21 -7.94
N LEU A 13 13.92 -16.04 -7.87
CA LEU A 13 12.48 -15.87 -8.00
C LEU A 13 12.09 -15.88 -9.48
N SER A 14 11.07 -16.65 -9.84
CA SER A 14 10.57 -16.74 -11.21
C SER A 14 9.87 -15.47 -11.72
N ARG A 15 9.68 -14.46 -10.85
CA ARG A 15 8.88 -13.26 -11.09
C ARG A 15 9.58 -12.04 -10.51
N ASN A 16 9.43 -10.88 -11.16
CA ASN A 16 9.94 -9.60 -10.62
C ASN A 16 9.18 -9.20 -9.34
N PRO A 17 9.79 -9.16 -8.15
CA PRO A 17 9.11 -8.87 -6.88
C PRO A 17 8.93 -7.38 -6.59
N TYR A 18 9.45 -6.50 -7.45
CA TYR A 18 9.50 -5.06 -7.18
C TYR A 18 8.11 -4.43 -7.05
N ASP A 19 7.18 -4.95 -7.83
CA ASP A 19 5.78 -4.58 -7.80
C ASP A 19 5.13 -4.86 -6.43
N LYS A 20 5.29 -6.10 -5.94
CA LYS A 20 4.88 -6.53 -4.60
C LYS A 20 5.50 -5.70 -3.47
N ILE A 21 6.77 -5.33 -3.59
CA ILE A 21 7.42 -4.41 -2.64
C ILE A 21 6.75 -3.03 -2.71
N GLY A 22 6.47 -2.54 -3.91
CA GLY A 22 5.70 -1.31 -4.15
C GLY A 22 4.37 -1.32 -3.42
N HIS A 23 3.57 -2.38 -3.57
CA HIS A 23 2.28 -2.50 -2.89
C HIS A 23 2.39 -2.59 -1.37
N PHE A 24 3.41 -3.28 -0.84
CA PHE A 24 3.68 -3.23 0.60
C PHE A 24 3.94 -1.80 1.08
N PHE A 25 4.78 -1.02 0.38
CA PHE A 25 5.05 0.38 0.74
C PHE A 25 3.86 1.31 0.47
N GLN A 26 3.03 1.01 -0.53
CA GLN A 26 1.74 1.65 -0.78
C GLN A 26 0.76 1.41 0.38
N GLY A 27 0.92 0.32 1.11
CA GLY A 27 0.26 0.11 2.39
C GLY A 27 0.90 0.90 3.52
N PHE A 28 2.22 0.79 3.60
CA PHE A 28 3.00 1.23 4.75
C PHE A 28 3.00 2.75 4.94
N VAL A 29 3.36 3.49 3.89
CA VAL A 29 3.55 4.94 3.98
C VAL A 29 2.21 5.69 4.11
N PRO A 30 1.19 5.42 3.27
CA PRO A 30 -0.10 6.08 3.36
C PRO A 30 -0.81 5.85 4.70
N ALA A 31 -0.57 4.72 5.38
CA ALA A 31 -1.13 4.48 6.70
C ALA A 31 -0.67 5.53 7.74
N LEU A 32 0.61 5.92 7.74
CA LEU A 32 1.11 7.00 8.61
C LEU A 32 0.51 8.36 8.23
N ILE A 33 0.44 8.66 6.93
CA ILE A 33 -0.11 9.94 6.44
C ILE A 33 -1.59 10.06 6.81
N ALA A 34 -2.39 9.02 6.58
CA ALA A 34 -3.80 8.99 6.93
C ALA A 34 -3.99 9.17 8.45
N ARG A 35 -3.18 8.49 9.28
CA ARG A 35 -3.20 8.69 10.74
C ARG A 35 -2.90 10.14 11.12
N GLU A 36 -1.85 10.72 10.56
CA GLU A 36 -1.42 12.09 10.85
C GLU A 36 -2.58 13.08 10.63
N ILE A 37 -3.22 13.00 9.46
CA ILE A 37 -4.35 13.86 9.09
C ILE A 37 -5.53 13.64 10.04
N LEU A 38 -5.92 12.39 10.29
CA LEU A 38 -7.10 12.07 11.09
C LEU A 38 -6.95 12.42 12.57
N VAL A 39 -5.75 12.18 13.14
CA VAL A 39 -5.45 12.51 14.54
C VAL A 39 -5.32 14.02 14.72
N ARG A 40 -4.51 14.70 13.89
CA ARG A 40 -4.31 16.16 14.07
C ARG A 40 -5.55 16.97 13.74
N GLY A 41 -6.33 16.53 12.75
CA GLY A 41 -7.62 17.14 12.42
C GLY A 41 -8.75 16.79 13.40
N GLN A 42 -8.51 15.91 14.37
CA GLN A 42 -9.51 15.44 15.34
C GLN A 42 -10.77 14.85 14.67
N TYR A 43 -10.63 14.30 13.45
CA TYR A 43 -11.73 13.79 12.63
C TYR A 43 -12.26 12.44 13.12
N VAL A 44 -11.41 11.64 13.77
CA VAL A 44 -11.77 10.31 14.27
C VAL A 44 -11.38 10.18 15.74
N ARG A 45 -12.34 9.73 16.56
CA ARG A 45 -12.13 9.50 17.99
C ARG A 45 -11.98 8.02 18.29
N GLY A 46 -10.98 7.71 19.12
CA GLY A 46 -10.72 6.35 19.61
C GLY A 46 -9.79 5.53 18.71
N ARG A 47 -8.87 4.80 19.35
CA ARG A 47 -7.80 4.05 18.67
C ARG A 47 -8.32 2.98 17.71
N LYS A 48 -9.35 2.23 18.11
CA LYS A 48 -9.90 1.14 17.28
C LYS A 48 -10.52 1.66 15.97
N MET A 49 -11.31 2.73 16.06
CA MET A 49 -11.95 3.33 14.90
C MET A 49 -10.92 3.99 13.97
N LEU A 50 -9.91 4.67 14.54
CA LEU A 50 -8.79 5.21 13.77
C LEU A 50 -8.08 4.12 12.96
N THR A 51 -7.68 3.02 13.61
CA THR A 51 -7.03 1.88 12.94
C THR A 51 -7.89 1.33 11.81
N PHE A 52 -9.18 1.12 12.05
CA PHE A 52 -10.12 0.60 11.05
C PHE A 52 -10.21 1.54 9.82
N ILE A 53 -10.45 2.84 10.05
CA ILE A 53 -10.59 3.82 8.96
C ILE A 53 -9.28 3.96 8.17
N VAL A 54 -8.13 3.96 8.84
CA VAL A 54 -6.83 4.03 8.16
C VAL A 54 -6.63 2.82 7.23
N ILE A 55 -6.98 1.62 7.67
CA ILE A 55 -6.93 0.41 6.83
C ILE A 55 -7.89 0.54 5.65
N CYS A 56 -9.12 1.03 5.86
CA CYS A 56 -10.07 1.27 4.77
C CYS A 56 -9.53 2.26 3.74
N ILE A 57 -8.89 3.35 4.17
CA ILE A 57 -8.29 4.35 3.28
C ILE A 57 -7.18 3.71 2.44
N VAL A 58 -6.27 2.96 3.07
CA VAL A 58 -5.18 2.27 2.35
C VAL A 58 -5.75 1.30 1.31
N LEU A 59 -6.72 0.46 1.70
CA LEU A 59 -7.34 -0.48 0.77
C LEU A 59 -8.08 0.23 -0.36
N ALA A 60 -8.74 1.36 -0.10
CA ALA A 60 -9.39 2.16 -1.13
C ALA A 60 -8.38 2.75 -2.13
N ILE A 61 -7.22 3.21 -1.65
CA ILE A 61 -6.12 3.68 -2.51
C ILE A 61 -5.59 2.51 -3.35
N SER A 62 -5.35 1.35 -2.74
CA SER A 62 -4.89 0.14 -3.44
C SER A 62 -5.88 -0.28 -4.52
N ALA A 63 -7.14 -0.46 -4.17
CA ALA A 63 -8.17 -0.84 -5.12
C ALA A 63 -8.33 0.18 -6.26
N SER A 64 -8.18 1.47 -5.96
CA SER A 64 -8.25 2.52 -6.98
C SER A 64 -7.08 2.46 -7.96
N TYR A 65 -5.87 2.17 -7.48
CA TYR A 65 -4.69 1.96 -8.31
C TYR A 65 -4.91 0.78 -9.28
N GLU A 66 -5.35 -0.37 -8.75
CA GLU A 66 -5.64 -1.58 -9.53
C GLU A 66 -6.75 -1.36 -10.58
N LEU A 67 -7.82 -0.64 -10.21
CA LEU A 67 -8.89 -0.31 -11.14
C LEU A 67 -8.41 0.61 -12.28
N ILE A 68 -7.49 1.53 -11.99
CA ILE A 68 -6.88 2.39 -13.01
C ILE A 68 -5.99 1.56 -13.94
N GLU A 69 -5.15 0.68 -13.40
CA GLU A 69 -4.31 -0.22 -14.21
C GLU A 69 -5.14 -1.13 -15.11
N TRP A 70 -6.20 -1.72 -14.56
CA TRP A 70 -7.15 -2.51 -15.35
C TRP A 70 -7.84 -1.66 -16.44
N GLY A 71 -8.28 -0.44 -16.11
CA GLY A 71 -8.89 0.48 -17.08
C GLY A 71 -7.94 0.89 -18.20
N VAL A 72 -6.66 1.15 -17.88
CA VAL A 72 -5.61 1.46 -18.86
C VAL A 72 -5.31 0.25 -19.75
N ALA A 73 -5.24 -0.94 -19.17
CA ALA A 73 -5.04 -2.19 -19.91
C ALA A 73 -6.16 -2.43 -20.95
N LEU A 74 -7.42 -2.18 -20.56
CA LEU A 74 -8.56 -2.25 -21.49
C LEU A 74 -8.48 -1.20 -22.61
N ALA A 75 -8.02 0.02 -22.29
CA ALA A 75 -7.94 1.11 -23.25
C ALA A 75 -6.82 0.94 -24.30
N LEU A 76 -5.71 0.28 -23.94
CA LEU A 76 -4.52 0.15 -24.80
C LEU A 76 -4.54 -1.08 -25.74
N GLY A 77 -5.43 -2.06 -25.53
CA GLY A 77 -5.55 -3.24 -26.40
C GLY A 77 -4.47 -4.32 -26.18
N GLN A 78 -4.13 -5.10 -27.22
CA GLN A 78 -3.21 -6.26 -27.20
C GLN A 78 -1.72 -5.90 -26.92
N GLY A 79 -1.47 -5.23 -25.80
CA GLY A 79 -0.17 -5.04 -25.14
C GLY A 79 -0.29 -5.09 -23.60
N ALA A 80 -1.47 -5.45 -23.08
CA ALA A 80 -1.82 -5.44 -21.67
C ALA A 80 -0.99 -6.41 -20.81
N ASP A 81 -0.55 -7.56 -21.35
CA ASP A 81 0.24 -8.54 -20.58
C ASP A 81 1.64 -8.01 -20.21
N GLU A 82 2.22 -7.12 -21.04
CA GLU A 82 3.49 -6.45 -20.73
C GLU A 82 3.32 -5.23 -19.82
N PHE A 83 2.14 -4.58 -19.82
CA PHE A 83 1.88 -3.38 -19.03
C PHE A 83 1.35 -3.68 -17.63
N LEU A 84 0.54 -4.74 -17.46
CA LEU A 84 -0.04 -5.15 -16.19
C LEU A 84 0.97 -5.79 -15.24
N GLY A 85 2.15 -6.21 -15.72
CA GLY A 85 3.13 -6.88 -14.87
C GLY A 85 2.67 -8.23 -14.29
N THR A 86 1.43 -8.65 -14.59
CA THR A 86 0.76 -9.88 -14.12
C THR A 86 1.59 -11.12 -14.38
N GLN A 87 2.44 -11.12 -15.43
CA GLN A 87 3.28 -12.26 -15.80
C GLN A 87 2.44 -13.57 -15.87
N GLY A 88 1.16 -13.46 -16.23
CA GLY A 88 0.20 -14.56 -16.29
C GLY A 88 -0.52 -14.92 -14.98
N ASP A 89 -0.40 -14.14 -13.92
CA ASP A 89 -1.07 -14.37 -12.63
C ASP A 89 -2.48 -13.75 -12.58
N PRO A 90 -3.57 -14.55 -12.54
CA PRO A 90 -4.93 -14.02 -12.45
C PRO A 90 -5.28 -13.46 -11.05
N TRP A 91 -4.44 -13.72 -10.04
CA TRP A 91 -4.65 -13.26 -8.66
C TRP A 91 -3.79 -12.05 -8.29
N ASP A 92 -3.17 -11.41 -9.28
CA ASP A 92 -2.18 -10.36 -9.05
C ASP A 92 -2.77 -9.23 -8.20
N THR A 93 -3.82 -8.58 -8.72
CA THR A 93 -4.56 -7.51 -8.05
C THR A 93 -4.99 -7.86 -6.62
N GLN A 94 -5.46 -9.09 -6.38
CA GLN A 94 -5.86 -9.50 -5.02
C GLN A 94 -4.65 -9.62 -4.10
N SER A 95 -3.55 -10.17 -4.60
CA SER A 95 -2.30 -10.28 -3.84
C SER A 95 -1.64 -8.92 -3.59
N ASP A 96 -1.79 -7.96 -4.51
CA ASP A 96 -1.32 -6.58 -4.35
C ASP A 96 -2.07 -5.84 -3.27
N MET A 97 -3.40 -5.89 -3.30
CA MET A 97 -4.24 -5.35 -2.22
C MET A 97 -3.93 -6.02 -0.87
N LEU A 98 -3.61 -7.32 -0.87
CA LEU A 98 -3.21 -8.02 0.35
C LEU A 98 -1.86 -7.51 0.87
N LEU A 99 -0.88 -7.25 0.00
CA LEU A 99 0.40 -6.68 0.44
C LEU A 99 0.25 -5.25 0.95
N ALA A 100 -0.60 -4.44 0.31
CA ALA A 100 -0.96 -3.12 0.85
C ALA A 100 -1.61 -3.23 2.23
N LEU A 101 -2.51 -4.19 2.44
CA LEU A 101 -3.10 -4.45 3.75
C LEU A 101 -2.05 -4.82 4.79
N ILE A 102 -1.13 -5.74 4.45
CA ILE A 102 -0.04 -6.15 5.35
C ILE A 102 0.84 -4.93 5.70
N GLY A 103 1.21 -4.12 4.71
CA GLY A 103 2.00 -2.90 4.93
C GLY A 103 1.33 -1.92 5.91
N ALA A 104 0.02 -1.69 5.77
CA ALA A 104 -0.73 -0.86 6.69
C ALA A 104 -0.80 -1.46 8.11
N ILE A 105 -1.06 -2.76 8.24
CA ILE A 105 -1.09 -3.44 9.54
C ILE A 105 0.27 -3.36 10.22
N THR A 106 1.36 -3.64 9.50
CA THR A 106 2.73 -3.54 10.01
C THR A 106 3.02 -2.13 10.51
N THR A 107 2.64 -1.12 9.73
CA THR A 107 2.81 0.29 10.11
C THR A 107 2.07 0.64 11.39
N LEU A 108 0.78 0.26 11.45
CA LEU A 108 -0.07 0.53 12.60
C LEU A 108 0.43 -0.19 13.85
N ALA A 109 0.90 -1.43 13.72
CA ALA A 109 1.43 -2.22 14.84
C ALA A 109 2.74 -1.64 15.37
N LEU A 110 3.67 -1.24 14.50
CA LEU A 110 5.00 -0.79 14.89
C LEU A 110 5.05 0.69 15.31
N PHE A 111 4.31 1.57 14.62
CA PHE A 111 4.53 3.01 14.73
C PHE A 111 3.42 3.78 15.44
N SER A 112 2.22 3.22 15.63
CA SER A 112 1.09 4.00 16.20
C SER A 112 1.44 4.68 17.53
N HIS A 113 2.13 3.98 18.43
CA HIS A 113 2.47 4.53 19.75
C HIS A 113 3.53 5.64 19.69
N VAL A 114 4.55 5.48 18.83
CA VAL A 114 5.59 6.48 18.63
C VAL A 114 5.00 7.72 17.95
N HIS A 115 4.14 7.50 16.96
CA HIS A 115 3.49 8.55 16.21
C HIS A 115 2.54 9.38 17.08
N ASP A 116 1.73 8.73 17.94
CA ASP A 116 0.89 9.43 18.92
C ASP A 116 1.72 10.35 19.83
N ARG A 117 2.89 9.89 20.31
CA ARG A 117 3.79 10.70 21.14
C ARG A 117 4.38 11.88 20.38
N GLN A 118 4.74 11.71 19.11
CA GLN A 118 5.27 12.78 18.27
C GLN A 118 4.20 13.86 18.04
N ILE A 119 2.97 13.48 17.71
CA ILE A 119 1.87 14.41 17.52
C ILE A 119 1.59 15.20 18.81
N GLN A 120 1.55 14.54 19.97
CA GLN A 120 1.32 15.21 21.25
C GLN A 120 2.40 16.25 21.56
N ARG A 121 3.67 15.96 21.28
CA ARG A 121 4.78 16.91 21.48
C ARG A 121 4.62 18.15 20.61
N LEU A 122 4.26 17.98 19.33
CA LEU A 122 4.05 19.09 18.40
C LEU A 122 2.83 19.97 18.75
N GLN A 123 1.89 19.44 19.53
CA GLN A 123 0.72 20.21 20.00
C GLN A 123 0.97 20.93 21.34
N SER A 124 2.01 20.53 22.06
CA SER A 124 2.41 21.14 23.35
C SER A 124 3.43 22.27 23.20
N GLU A 125 4.00 22.44 22.02
CA GLU A 125 4.84 23.59 21.61
C GLU A 125 3.97 24.73 21.08
#